data_AF-A0A924ABD5-F1
#
_entry.id   AF-A0A924ABD5-F1
#
_cell.length_a   1.000
_cell.length_b   1.000
_cell.length_c   1.000
_cell.angle_alpha   90.00
_cell.angle_beta   90.00
_cell.angle_gamma   90.00
#
_symmetry.space_group_name_H-M   'P 1'
#
loop_
_entity.id
_entity.type
_entity.pdbx_description
1 polymer ?
#
loop_
_entity_poly.entity_id
_entity_poly.type
_entity_poly.pdbx_seq_one_letter_code
_entity_poly.pdbx_strand_id
1 'polypeptide(L)'
;MTEKALKVNANNFKMLENAAVFDQMDGNFEIAQTKLQKCYEATKQSKYQYKLAENYAQMTQYKSSDSMLNLILAQDSSKNMMMEEAPRVEGGVQSVRLLAKVYLLKAKIASLVLGPKDPRVPKFQKEYVNLSLSIQPDYEEALYIKQQNKL
;
A
#
# COMPACT_ATOMS: atom_id res chain seq x y z
N MET A 1 -15.90 40.56 -13.02
CA MET A 1 -14.62 39.90 -13.36
C MET A 1 -14.21 39.00 -12.20
N THR A 2 -14.61 37.72 -12.18
CA THR A 2 -14.02 36.69 -11.30
C THR A 2 -14.31 35.25 -11.79
N GLU A 3 -14.57 35.04 -13.08
CA GLU A 3 -14.54 33.71 -13.72
C GLU A 3 -13.11 33.26 -14.10
N LYS A 4 -12.12 33.75 -13.38
CA LYS A 4 -10.72 33.39 -13.54
C LYS A 4 -10.13 33.07 -12.17
N ALA A 5 -10.16 31.79 -11.81
CA ALA A 5 -9.03 31.05 -11.23
C ALA A 5 -9.51 29.84 -10.42
N LEU A 6 -9.97 28.80 -11.11
CA LEU A 6 -9.70 27.40 -10.76
C LEU A 6 -10.09 26.58 -12.00
N LYS A 7 -9.28 26.71 -13.06
CA LYS A 7 -9.19 25.60 -14.02
C LYS A 7 -8.57 24.44 -13.23
N VAL A 8 -9.41 23.67 -12.56
CA VAL A 8 -9.02 22.41 -11.93
C VAL A 8 -8.52 21.55 -13.08
N ASN A 9 -7.20 21.43 -13.20
CA ASN A 9 -6.65 20.48 -14.15
C ASN A 9 -7.13 19.10 -13.71
N ALA A 10 -8.01 18.48 -14.50
CA ALA A 10 -8.55 17.15 -14.23
C ALA A 10 -7.44 16.08 -14.13
N ASN A 11 -6.23 16.41 -14.59
CA ASN A 11 -5.03 15.57 -14.50
C ASN A 11 -4.07 16.00 -13.38
N ASN A 12 -4.51 16.79 -12.39
CA ASN A 12 -3.73 17.01 -11.18
C ASN A 12 -3.71 15.73 -10.34
N PHE A 13 -2.62 14.96 -10.47
CA PHE A 13 -2.46 13.66 -9.80
C PHE A 13 -2.58 13.75 -8.27
N LYS A 14 -2.23 14.88 -7.63
CA LYS A 14 -2.42 15.05 -6.18
C LYS A 14 -3.90 15.16 -5.81
N MET A 15 -4.70 15.85 -6.62
CA MET A 15 -6.14 15.94 -6.40
C MET A 15 -6.83 14.59 -6.64
N LEU A 16 -6.41 13.87 -7.69
CA LEU A 16 -6.90 12.52 -7.96
C LEU A 16 -6.53 11.53 -6.85
N GLU A 17 -5.30 11.63 -6.32
CA GLU A 17 -4.85 10.84 -5.18
C GLU A 17 -5.71 11.09 -3.93
N ASN A 18 -5.94 12.34 -3.56
CA ASN A 18 -6.80 12.67 -2.42
C ASN A 18 -8.25 12.19 -2.63
N ALA A 19 -8.81 12.41 -3.82
CA ALA A 19 -10.15 11.95 -4.15
C ALA A 19 -10.25 10.41 -4.04
N ALA A 20 -9.23 9.68 -4.51
CA ALA A 20 -9.20 8.23 -4.40
C ALA A 20 -9.18 7.77 -2.93
N VAL A 21 -8.45 8.46 -2.05
CA VAL A 21 -8.45 8.13 -0.61
C VAL A 21 -9.84 8.28 -0.01
N PHE A 22 -10.56 9.37 -0.32
CA PHE A 22 -11.94 9.54 0.14
C PHE A 22 -12.87 8.44 -0.41
N ASP A 23 -12.76 8.11 -1.70
CA ASP A 23 -13.54 7.00 -2.28
C ASP A 23 -13.25 5.67 -1.57
N GLN A 24 -11.99 5.39 -1.20
CA GLN A 24 -11.63 4.19 -0.44
C GLN A 24 -12.28 4.19 0.95
N MET A 25 -12.28 5.33 1.64
CA MET A 25 -12.92 5.47 2.96
C MET A 25 -14.43 5.26 2.88
N ASP A 26 -15.06 5.68 1.77
CA ASP A 26 -16.48 5.50 1.51
C ASP A 26 -16.83 4.11 0.94
N GLY A 27 -15.83 3.23 0.76
CA GLY A 27 -16.01 1.88 0.19
C GLY A 27 -16.18 1.82 -1.33
N ASN A 28 -16.01 2.95 -2.03
CA ASN A 28 -16.11 3.08 -3.49
C ASN A 28 -14.81 2.63 -4.19
N PHE A 29 -14.38 1.39 -3.93
CA PHE A 29 -13.05 0.89 -4.32
C PHE A 29 -12.81 0.87 -5.84
N GLU A 30 -13.82 0.60 -6.67
CA GLU A 30 -13.68 0.60 -8.14
C GLU A 30 -13.41 2.01 -8.69
N ILE A 31 -14.05 3.02 -8.09
CA ILE A 31 -13.85 4.43 -8.44
C ILE A 31 -12.45 4.87 -8.00
N ALA A 32 -12.07 4.51 -6.77
CA ALA A 32 -10.73 4.75 -6.25
C ALA A 32 -9.66 4.13 -7.16
N GLN A 33 -9.86 2.88 -7.58
CA GLN A 33 -8.95 2.16 -8.48
C GLN A 33 -8.72 2.94 -9.78
N THR A 34 -9.80 3.41 -10.41
CA THR A 34 -9.72 4.17 -11.66
C THR A 34 -8.90 5.45 -11.51
N LYS A 35 -9.06 6.16 -10.37
CA LYS A 35 -8.30 7.38 -10.07
C LYS A 35 -6.83 7.08 -9.79
N LEU A 36 -6.54 6.05 -9.00
CA LEU A 36 -5.17 5.60 -8.70
C LEU A 36 -4.43 5.12 -9.95
N GLN A 37 -5.12 4.43 -10.87
CA GLN A 37 -4.56 4.01 -12.15
C GLN A 37 -4.16 5.22 -13.00
N LYS A 38 -5.00 6.27 -13.06
CA LYS A 38 -4.65 7.54 -13.73
C LYS A 38 -3.44 8.21 -13.09
N CYS A 39 -3.35 8.24 -11.76
CA CYS A 39 -2.18 8.77 -11.05
C CYS A 39 -0.90 8.01 -11.39
N TYR A 40 -0.96 6.68 -11.41
CA TYR A 40 0.16 5.86 -11.82
C TYR A 40 0.53 6.11 -13.28
N GLU A 41 -0.43 6.16 -14.19
CA GLU A 41 -0.17 6.39 -15.61
C GLU A 41 0.52 7.73 -15.87
N ALA A 42 0.14 8.77 -15.13
CA ALA A 42 0.70 10.12 -15.25
C ALA A 42 2.10 10.25 -14.63
N THR A 43 2.39 9.55 -13.53
CA THR A 43 3.62 9.78 -12.74
C THR A 43 4.64 8.64 -12.80
N LYS A 44 4.18 7.44 -13.14
CA LYS A 44 4.92 6.16 -13.06
C LYS A 44 5.52 5.88 -11.68
N GLN A 45 5.00 6.47 -10.61
CA GLN A 45 5.53 6.27 -9.26
C GLN A 45 4.96 5.02 -8.59
N SER A 46 5.85 4.22 -7.99
CA SER A 46 5.50 2.97 -7.29
C SER A 46 4.57 3.16 -6.08
N LYS A 47 4.48 4.36 -5.50
CA LYS A 47 3.48 4.63 -4.45
C LYS A 47 2.05 4.40 -4.95
N TYR A 48 1.76 4.71 -6.21
CA TYR A 48 0.42 4.50 -6.77
C TYR A 48 0.16 3.02 -7.08
N GLN A 49 1.19 2.26 -7.46
CA GLN A 49 1.09 0.80 -7.55
C GLN A 49 0.80 0.19 -6.18
N TYR A 50 1.44 0.68 -5.12
CA TYR A 50 1.16 0.22 -3.76
C TYR A 50 -0.27 0.54 -3.32
N LYS A 51 -0.75 1.77 -3.54
CA LYS A 51 -2.14 2.16 -3.26
C LYS A 51 -3.15 1.32 -4.05
N LEU A 52 -2.85 0.98 -5.30
CA LEU A 52 -3.64 0.01 -6.08
C LEU A 52 -3.63 -1.38 -5.45
N ALA A 53 -2.48 -1.86 -4.97
CA ALA A 53 -2.37 -3.14 -4.29
C ALA A 53 -3.20 -3.18 -2.99
N GLU A 54 -3.18 -2.11 -2.20
CA GLU A 54 -4.05 -1.95 -1.03
C GLU A 54 -5.52 -1.99 -1.44
N ASN A 55 -5.90 -1.24 -2.48
CA ASN A 55 -7.26 -1.23 -2.99
C ASN A 55 -7.73 -2.61 -3.46
N TYR A 56 -6.89 -3.35 -4.18
CA TYR A 56 -7.17 -4.74 -4.57
C TYR A 56 -7.39 -5.65 -3.37
N ALA A 57 -6.59 -5.50 -2.30
CA ALA A 57 -6.77 -6.27 -1.08
C ALA A 57 -8.12 -5.94 -0.40
N GLN A 58 -8.53 -4.67 -0.37
CA GLN A 58 -9.85 -4.25 0.14
C GLN A 58 -11.00 -4.84 -0.70
N MET A 59 -10.80 -4.96 -2.02
CA MET A 59 -11.74 -5.62 -2.93
C MET A 59 -11.66 -7.15 -2.89
N THR A 60 -10.91 -7.75 -1.96
CA THR A 60 -10.65 -9.20 -1.85
C THR A 60 -9.95 -9.83 -3.06
N GLN A 61 -9.36 -9.01 -3.94
CA GLN A 61 -8.61 -9.43 -5.11
C GLN A 61 -7.15 -9.70 -4.76
N TYR A 62 -6.90 -10.61 -3.82
CA TYR A 62 -5.58 -10.82 -3.21
C TYR A 62 -4.48 -11.24 -4.20
N LYS A 63 -4.83 -12.00 -5.25
CA LYS A 63 -3.86 -12.36 -6.30
C LYS A 63 -3.40 -11.14 -7.11
N SER A 64 -4.31 -10.22 -7.42
CA SER A 64 -3.99 -8.97 -8.11
C SER A 64 -3.14 -8.06 -7.22
N SER A 65 -3.49 -8.00 -5.92
CA SER A 65 -2.70 -7.30 -4.90
C SER A 65 -1.26 -7.86 -4.84
N ASP A 66 -1.10 -9.18 -4.70
CA ASP A 66 0.22 -9.82 -4.61
C ASP A 66 1.06 -9.61 -5.88
N SER A 67 0.44 -9.73 -7.05
CA SER A 67 1.10 -9.46 -8.34
C SER A 67 1.66 -8.04 -8.40
N MET A 68 0.87 -7.05 -8.00
CA MET A 68 1.30 -5.64 -7.97
C MET A 68 2.45 -5.42 -6.97
N LEU A 69 2.40 -6.05 -5.80
CA LEU A 69 3.49 -5.96 -4.81
C LEU A 69 4.78 -6.59 -5.35
N ASN A 70 4.71 -7.71 -6.06
CA ASN A 70 5.87 -8.33 -6.68
C ASN A 70 6.47 -7.44 -7.79
N LEU A 71 5.65 -6.73 -8.55
CA LEU A 71 6.12 -5.74 -9.53
C LEU A 71 6.91 -4.62 -8.86
N ILE A 72 6.42 -4.10 -7.73
CA ILE A 72 7.13 -3.06 -6.97
C ILE A 72 8.48 -3.61 -6.48
N LEU A 73 8.50 -4.81 -5.88
CA LEU A 73 9.73 -5.44 -5.39
C LEU A 73 10.76 -5.68 -6.50
N ALA A 74 10.32 -6.00 -7.71
CA ALA A 74 11.20 -6.18 -8.87
C ALA A 74 11.77 -4.84 -9.39
N GLN A 75 11.01 -3.75 -9.27
CA GLN A 75 11.40 -2.42 -9.74
C GLN A 75 12.31 -1.68 -8.75
N ASP A 76 12.09 -1.86 -7.45
CA ASP A 76 12.67 -1.02 -6.39
C ASP A 76 14.03 -1.50 -5.86
N SER A 77 14.79 -2.24 -6.68
CA SER A 77 16.20 -2.59 -6.39
C SER A 77 17.15 -1.38 -6.39
N SER A 78 16.63 -0.15 -6.60
CA SER A 78 17.38 1.04 -6.95
C SER A 78 17.21 2.22 -5.98
N LYS A 79 17.48 2.01 -4.69
CA LYS A 79 17.95 3.00 -3.68
C LYS A 79 17.14 4.30 -3.41
N ASN A 80 16.14 4.70 -4.19
CA ASN A 80 15.29 5.87 -3.92
C ASN A 80 14.03 5.44 -3.16
N MET A 81 14.20 5.21 -1.86
CA MET A 81 13.13 4.78 -0.98
C MET A 81 12.09 5.91 -0.81
N MET A 82 10.94 5.80 -1.47
CA MET A 82 9.80 6.69 -1.21
C MET A 82 9.30 6.52 0.22
N MET A 83 8.86 7.61 0.83
CA MET A 83 8.21 7.62 2.14
C MET A 83 6.69 7.76 1.95
N GLU A 84 5.92 6.97 2.66
CA GLU A 84 4.47 7.02 2.72
C GLU A 84 4.01 7.19 4.16
N GLU A 85 2.79 7.70 4.34
CA GLU A 85 2.16 7.71 5.66
C GLU A 85 1.53 6.35 5.94
N ALA A 86 1.67 5.88 7.18
CA ALA A 86 0.99 4.72 7.71
C ALA A 86 0.31 5.09 9.04
N PRO A 87 -0.87 4.51 9.34
CA PRO A 87 -1.50 4.73 10.62
C PRO A 87 -0.66 4.14 11.76
N ARG A 88 -0.62 4.85 12.88
CA ARG A 88 -0.06 4.36 14.15
C ARG A 88 -1.08 3.50 14.89
N VAL A 89 -0.60 2.60 15.75
CA VAL A 89 -1.49 1.71 16.53
C VAL A 89 -2.26 2.52 17.58
N GLU A 90 -1.59 3.49 18.22
CA GLU A 90 -2.18 4.37 19.23
C GLU A 90 -2.90 5.60 18.63
N GLY A 91 -3.02 5.65 17.30
CA GLY A 91 -3.62 6.77 16.57
C GLY A 91 -2.60 7.78 16.03
N GLY A 92 -3.01 8.51 15.00
CA GLY A 92 -2.15 9.39 14.21
C GLY A 92 -1.45 8.67 13.06
N VAL A 93 -0.41 9.32 12.50
CA VAL A 93 0.34 8.81 11.34
C VAL A 93 1.84 8.76 11.60
N GLN A 94 2.51 7.83 10.90
CA GLN A 94 3.95 7.62 10.88
C GLN A 94 4.42 7.69 9.42
N SER A 95 5.51 8.41 9.17
CA SER A 95 6.19 8.33 7.88
C SER A 95 7.03 7.06 7.84
N VAL A 96 6.75 6.19 6.88
CA VAL A 96 7.40 4.88 6.72
C VAL A 96 7.92 4.72 5.30
N ARG A 97 9.03 3.99 5.15
CA ARG A 97 9.53 3.63 3.82
C ARG A 97 8.51 2.75 3.10
N LEU A 98 8.19 3.09 1.85
CA LEU A 98 7.23 2.37 1.02
C LEU A 98 7.51 0.87 0.98
N LEU A 99 8.77 0.49 0.81
CA LEU A 99 9.19 -0.90 0.77
C LEU A 99 8.85 -1.66 2.07
N ALA A 100 8.91 -1.00 3.23
CA ALA A 100 8.46 -1.59 4.49
C ALA A 100 6.95 -1.87 4.48
N LYS A 101 6.14 -0.95 3.93
CA LYS A 101 4.69 -1.16 3.74
C LYS A 101 4.40 -2.30 2.76
N VAL A 102 5.14 -2.38 1.66
CA VAL A 102 5.00 -3.45 0.65
C VAL A 102 5.19 -4.82 1.30
N TYR A 103 6.28 -5.01 2.06
CA TYR A 103 6.53 -6.26 2.77
C TYR A 103 5.45 -6.54 3.82
N LEU A 104 5.04 -5.53 4.58
CA LEU A 104 3.99 -5.73 5.58
C LEU A 104 2.66 -6.17 4.94
N LEU A 105 2.27 -5.56 3.82
CA LEU A 105 1.05 -5.95 3.12
C LEU A 105 1.16 -7.38 2.56
N LYS A 106 2.32 -7.79 2.03
CA LYS A 106 2.56 -9.20 1.63
C LYS A 106 2.35 -10.17 2.79
N ALA A 107 2.83 -9.84 3.99
CA ALA A 107 2.57 -10.64 5.17
C ALA A 107 1.07 -10.70 5.52
N LYS A 108 0.38 -9.56 5.51
CA LYS A 108 -1.06 -9.48 5.84
C LYS A 108 -1.94 -10.30 4.90
N ILE A 109 -1.61 -10.34 3.60
CA ILE A 109 -2.40 -11.09 2.61
C ILE A 109 -1.94 -12.54 2.40
N ALA A 110 -0.87 -12.99 3.05
CA ALA A 110 -0.24 -14.29 2.78
C ALA A 110 -1.22 -15.48 2.90
N SER A 111 -2.01 -15.53 3.97
CA SER A 111 -3.02 -16.58 4.19
C SER A 111 -4.13 -16.57 3.14
N LEU A 112 -4.41 -15.40 2.57
CA LEU A 112 -5.47 -15.18 1.57
C LEU A 112 -4.99 -15.53 0.16
N VAL A 113 -3.69 -15.38 -0.10
CA VAL A 113 -3.05 -15.72 -1.38
C VAL A 113 -2.71 -17.21 -1.46
N LEU A 114 -2.09 -17.77 -0.42
CA LEU A 114 -1.62 -19.16 -0.39
C LEU A 114 -2.69 -20.14 0.08
N GLY A 115 -3.70 -19.66 0.80
CA GLY A 115 -4.72 -20.46 1.46
C GLY A 115 -4.44 -20.59 2.97
N PRO A 116 -5.48 -20.49 3.83
CA PRO A 116 -5.30 -20.33 5.28
C PRO A 116 -4.72 -21.55 5.98
N LYS A 117 -4.78 -22.73 5.34
CA LYS A 117 -4.24 -24.00 5.86
C LYS A 117 -2.87 -24.34 5.28
N ASP A 118 -2.31 -23.50 4.41
CA ASP A 118 -1.01 -23.77 3.80
C ASP A 118 0.11 -23.62 4.87
N PRO A 119 0.92 -24.66 5.11
CA PRO A 119 1.94 -24.65 6.16
C PRO A 119 3.07 -23.63 5.91
N ARG A 120 3.16 -23.05 4.71
CA ARG A 120 4.14 -22.00 4.38
C ARG A 120 3.73 -20.63 4.87
N VAL A 121 2.45 -20.40 5.15
CA VAL A 121 1.91 -19.09 5.56
C VAL A 121 2.64 -18.51 6.77
N PRO A 122 2.85 -19.23 7.89
CA PRO A 122 3.53 -18.66 9.05
C PRO A 122 4.98 -18.25 8.75
N LYS A 123 5.70 -19.06 7.96
CA LYS A 123 7.08 -18.75 7.54
C LYS A 123 7.11 -17.50 6.67
N PHE A 124 6.20 -17.41 5.70
CA PHE A 124 6.08 -16.27 4.80
C PHE A 124 5.74 -14.99 5.58
N GLN A 125 4.75 -15.04 6.48
CA GLN A 125 4.38 -13.92 7.33
C GLN A 125 5.57 -13.44 8.18
N LYS A 126 6.26 -14.37 8.86
CA LYS A 126 7.44 -14.05 9.66
C LYS A 126 8.55 -13.40 8.86
N GLU A 127 8.85 -13.95 7.69
CA GLU A 127 9.89 -13.43 6.79
C GLU A 127 9.60 -11.98 6.39
N TYR A 128 8.41 -11.70 5.88
CA TYR A 128 8.06 -10.37 5.39
C TYR A 128 7.86 -9.34 6.50
N VAL A 129 7.34 -9.72 7.66
CA VAL A 129 7.31 -8.82 8.84
C VAL A 129 8.74 -8.45 9.25
N ASN A 130 9.66 -9.41 9.31
CA ASN A 130 11.05 -9.11 9.65
C ASN A 130 11.77 -8.27 8.59
N LEU A 131 11.49 -8.49 7.29
CA LEU A 131 12.00 -7.63 6.22
C LEU A 131 11.49 -6.19 6.35
N SER A 132 10.20 -6.01 6.65
CA SER A 132 9.61 -4.70 6.92
C SER A 132 10.33 -3.99 8.07
N LEU A 133 10.52 -4.68 9.19
CA LEU A 133 11.22 -4.15 10.37
C LEU A 133 12.73 -3.94 10.16
N SER A 134 13.36 -4.68 9.25
CA SER A 134 14.78 -4.44 8.90
C SER A 134 14.97 -3.10 8.17
N ILE A 135 13.93 -2.65 7.46
CA ILE A 135 13.91 -1.37 6.73
C ILE A 135 13.48 -0.23 7.66
N GLN A 136 12.47 -0.45 8.49
CA GLN A 136 11.91 0.53 9.41
C GLN A 136 11.67 -0.13 10.78
N PRO A 137 12.68 -0.13 11.68
CA PRO A 137 12.62 -0.88 12.95
C PRO A 137 11.51 -0.44 13.91
N ASP A 138 11.07 0.80 13.80
CA ASP A 138 10.02 1.45 14.60
C ASP A 138 8.65 1.45 13.89
N TYR A 139 8.45 0.65 12.84
CA TYR A 139 7.13 0.56 12.19
C TYR A 139 6.12 -0.13 13.12
N GLU A 140 5.27 0.68 13.76
CA GLU A 140 4.39 0.24 14.84
C GLU A 140 3.43 -0.89 14.43
N GLU A 141 2.85 -0.81 13.24
CA GLU A 141 1.95 -1.85 12.74
C GLU A 141 2.67 -3.20 12.55
N ALA A 142 3.90 -3.17 12.02
CA ALA A 142 4.71 -4.38 11.84
C ALA A 142 5.13 -4.98 13.18
N LEU A 143 5.52 -4.14 14.16
CA LEU A 143 5.83 -4.56 15.52
C LEU A 143 4.62 -5.21 16.20
N TYR A 144 3.44 -4.59 16.07
CA TYR A 144 2.19 -5.12 16.61
C TYR A 144 1.85 -6.51 16.04
N ILE A 145 1.93 -6.67 14.71
CA ILE A 145 1.68 -7.96 14.06
C ILE A 145 2.68 -9.03 14.52
N LYS A 146 3.97 -8.66 14.69
CA LYS A 146 4.99 -9.57 15.21
C LYS A 146 4.65 -10.09 16.61
N GLN A 147 4.22 -9.20 17.50
CA GLN A 147 3.86 -9.53 18.88
C GLN A 147 2.61 -10.41 18.97
N GLN A 148 1.54 -10.04 18.26
CA GLN A 148 0.26 -10.77 18.26
C GLN A 148 0.41 -12.22 17.76
N ASN A 149 1.19 -12.40 16.70
CA ASN A 149 1.33 -13.69 16.03
C ASN A 149 2.55 -14.50 16.53
N LYS A 150 3.28 -14.01 17.54
CA LYS A 150 4.54 -14.60 18.05
C LYS A 150 5.54 -14.92 16.93
N LEU A 151 5.64 -14.04 15.93
CA LEU A 151 6.49 -14.21 14.75
C LEU A 151 7.96 -13.91 15.06
#